data_AF-A0A8H4A1L3-F1
#
_entry.id   AF-A0A8H4A1L3-F1
#
_cell.length_a   1.000
_cell.length_b   1.000
_cell.length_c   1.000
_cell.angle_alpha   90.00
_cell.angle_beta   90.00
_cell.angle_gamma   90.00
#
_symmetry.space_group_name_H-M   'P 1'
#
loop_
_entity.id
_entity.type
_entity.pdbx_description
1 polymer ?
#
loop_
_entity_poly.entity_id
_entity_poly.type
_entity_poly.pdbx_seq_one_letter_code
_entity_poly.pdbx_strand_id
1 'polypeptide(L)'
;MSKFLKFSLKEAPNGNDGNDYGLIGADFSNSTIPLDIRLSFYGFAQYTKFIRPGYQIISSNDDDTLAAQDANNKTLVLVCTNKNNAPDAWSINVSKFNISLFNVYRTSNDNETLKLLPNTWSITDGILIYESPANSITTFVFNVTQ
;
A
#
# COMPACT_ATOMS: atom_id res chain seq x y z
N MET A 1 -16.09 28.29 -38.77
CA MET A 1 -15.28 28.72 -37.61
C MET A 1 -15.18 27.55 -36.64
N SER A 2 -13.97 27.02 -36.45
CA SER A 2 -13.73 25.84 -35.60
C SER A 2 -13.90 26.21 -34.12
N LYS A 3 -14.73 25.45 -33.41
CA LYS A 3 -14.96 25.58 -31.96
C LYS A 3 -13.81 24.86 -31.25
N PHE A 4 -12.82 25.61 -30.77
CA PHE A 4 -11.76 25.05 -29.94
C PHE A 4 -12.30 24.68 -28.56
N LEU A 5 -12.15 23.42 -28.19
CA LEU A 5 -12.48 22.89 -26.87
C LEU A 5 -11.38 23.35 -25.89
N LYS A 6 -11.71 24.29 -25.01
CA LYS A 6 -10.84 24.65 -23.88
C LYS A 6 -11.10 23.68 -22.73
N PHE A 7 -10.17 22.77 -22.45
CA PHE A 7 -10.11 22.10 -21.15
C PHE A 7 -9.38 23.04 -20.19
N SER A 8 -10.12 23.65 -19.26
CA SER A 8 -9.55 24.39 -18.14
C SER A 8 -9.52 23.47 -16.93
N LEU A 9 -8.34 22.95 -16.58
CA LEU A 9 -8.08 22.51 -15.21
C LEU A 9 -7.93 23.79 -14.39
N LYS A 10 -9.04 24.25 -13.82
CA LYS A 10 -9.03 25.39 -12.91
C LYS A 10 -8.68 24.86 -11.52
N GLU A 11 -7.43 25.16 -11.16
CA GLU A 11 -6.77 25.23 -9.84
C GLU A 11 -6.94 24.06 -8.85
N ALA A 12 -5.83 23.68 -8.20
CA ALA A 12 -5.87 22.96 -6.93
C ALA A 12 -4.94 23.67 -5.93
N PRO A 13 -5.37 24.77 -5.29
CA PRO A 13 -4.72 25.33 -4.13
C PRO A 13 -5.59 25.00 -2.92
N ASN A 14 -5.23 23.92 -2.20
CA ASN A 14 -5.96 23.31 -1.09
C ASN A 14 -7.24 22.57 -1.49
N GLY A 15 -7.13 21.23 -1.54
CA GLY A 15 -8.23 20.31 -1.84
C GLY A 15 -9.43 20.48 -0.93
N ASN A 16 -10.38 21.30 -1.36
CA ASN A 16 -11.72 21.37 -0.78
C ASN A 16 -12.79 21.81 -1.79
N ASP A 17 -12.49 21.62 -3.08
CA ASP A 17 -13.25 22.07 -4.23
C ASP A 17 -13.78 20.91 -5.09
N GLY A 18 -13.74 19.68 -4.55
CA GLY A 18 -14.45 18.53 -5.12
C GLY A 18 -13.82 17.91 -6.37
N ASN A 19 -12.62 18.34 -6.77
CA ASN A 19 -11.88 17.83 -7.93
C ASN A 19 -10.76 16.83 -7.54
N ASP A 20 -11.00 16.04 -6.51
CA ASP A 20 -9.96 15.25 -5.82
C ASP A 20 -9.72 13.83 -6.38
N TYR A 21 -9.74 13.69 -7.71
CA TYR A 21 -9.55 12.39 -8.37
C TYR A 21 -8.09 12.03 -8.65
N GLY A 22 -7.15 12.97 -8.49
CA GLY A 22 -5.72 12.73 -8.68
C GLY A 22 -5.04 12.12 -7.45
N LEU A 23 -3.98 11.35 -7.67
CA LEU A 23 -3.10 10.85 -6.60
C LEU A 23 -2.09 11.90 -6.13
N ILE A 24 -1.68 12.80 -7.03
CA ILE A 24 -0.75 13.89 -6.76
C ILE A 24 -1.31 15.17 -7.40
N GLY A 25 -1.43 16.23 -6.60
CA GLY A 25 -1.71 17.59 -7.07
C GLY A 25 -0.41 18.35 -7.34
N ALA A 26 -0.35 19.04 -8.47
CA ALA A 26 0.78 19.89 -8.83
C ALA A 26 0.26 21.28 -9.27
N ASP A 27 0.86 22.33 -8.72
CA ASP A 27 0.66 23.69 -9.21
C ASP A 27 1.73 24.00 -10.26
N PHE A 28 1.29 24.11 -11.52
CA PHE A 28 2.16 24.44 -12.66
C PHE A 28 2.34 25.94 -12.87
N SER A 29 1.58 26.77 -12.16
CA SER A 29 1.67 28.23 -12.20
C SER A 29 2.62 28.80 -11.15
N ASN A 30 2.78 28.08 -10.03
CA ASN A 30 3.68 28.46 -8.95
C ASN A 30 4.59 27.31 -8.53
N SER A 31 5.83 27.32 -9.02
CA SER A 31 6.83 26.30 -8.72
C SER A 31 7.35 26.30 -7.28
N THR A 32 6.90 27.23 -6.42
CA THR A 32 7.28 27.27 -5.00
C THR A 32 6.33 26.47 -4.10
N ILE A 33 5.16 26.10 -4.61
CA ILE A 33 4.22 25.24 -3.87
C ILE A 33 4.68 23.79 -4.03
N PRO A 34 4.91 23.04 -2.93
CA PRO A 34 5.28 21.64 -3.02
C PRO A 34 4.13 20.81 -3.60
N LEU A 35 4.47 19.64 -4.14
CA LEU A 35 3.47 18.69 -4.61
C LEU A 35 2.55 18.25 -3.47
N ASP A 36 1.25 18.23 -3.73
CA ASP A 36 0.23 17.66 -2.84
C ASP A 36 0.15 16.15 -3.06
N ILE A 37 0.94 15.38 -2.29
CA ILE A 37 0.94 13.92 -2.39
C ILE A 37 -0.10 13.36 -1.42
N ARG A 38 -1.13 12.71 -1.97
CA ARG A 38 -2.30 12.28 -1.21
C ARG A 38 -2.13 10.89 -0.62
N LEU A 39 -2.93 10.57 0.39
CA LEU A 39 -2.90 9.23 1.00
C LEU A 39 -3.26 8.13 -0.01
N SER A 40 -4.12 8.42 -0.99
CA SER A 40 -4.46 7.52 -2.09
C SER A 40 -3.25 7.14 -2.95
N PHE A 41 -2.27 8.05 -3.14
CA PHE A 41 -1.01 7.73 -3.81
C PHE A 41 -0.25 6.64 -3.06
N TYR A 42 -0.13 6.78 -1.74
CA TYR A 42 0.55 5.80 -0.90
C TYR A 42 -0.23 4.49 -0.79
N GLY A 43 -1.56 4.54 -0.77
CA GLY A 43 -2.42 3.37 -0.89
C GLY A 43 -2.15 2.59 -2.18
N PHE A 44 -2.09 3.28 -3.33
CA PHE A 44 -1.70 2.67 -4.60
C PHE A 44 -0.25 2.15 -4.61
N ALA A 45 0.66 2.86 -3.96
CA ALA A 45 2.07 2.47 -3.85
C ALA A 45 2.25 1.17 -3.03
N GLN A 46 1.41 0.90 -2.03
CA GLN A 46 1.44 -0.35 -1.27
C GLN A 46 1.24 -1.59 -2.16
N TYR A 47 0.48 -1.48 -3.24
CA TYR A 47 0.29 -2.59 -4.18
C TYR A 47 1.39 -2.61 -5.24
N THR A 48 1.64 -1.47 -5.87
CA THR A 48 2.44 -1.40 -7.11
C THR A 48 3.96 -1.32 -6.91
N LYS A 49 4.42 -0.92 -5.71
CA LYS A 49 5.85 -0.90 -5.40
C LYS A 49 6.40 -2.30 -5.17
N PHE A 50 5.62 -3.16 -4.51
CA PHE A 50 6.08 -4.47 -4.04
C PHE A 50 5.65 -5.61 -4.95
N ILE A 51 4.51 -5.49 -5.64
CA ILE A 51 4.07 -6.46 -6.65
C ILE A 51 4.43 -5.92 -8.02
N ARG A 52 5.46 -6.50 -8.65
CA ARG A 52 5.99 -6.08 -9.94
C ARG A 52 5.52 -7.01 -11.06
N PRO A 53 5.57 -6.59 -12.35
CA PRO A 53 5.31 -7.49 -13.46
C PRO A 53 6.12 -8.78 -13.35
N GLY A 54 5.45 -9.92 -13.51
CA GLY A 54 6.04 -11.26 -13.34
C GLY A 54 5.66 -11.96 -12.03
N TYR A 55 5.15 -11.24 -11.03
CA TYR A 55 4.59 -11.85 -9.82
C TYR A 55 3.33 -12.67 -10.16
N GLN A 56 3.15 -13.78 -9.45
CA GLN A 56 1.95 -14.59 -9.49
C GLN A 56 1.07 -14.27 -8.29
N ILE A 57 -0.15 -13.80 -8.55
CA ILE A 57 -1.16 -13.66 -7.50
C ILE A 57 -1.58 -15.06 -7.05
N ILE A 58 -1.59 -15.30 -5.74
CA ILE A 58 -1.99 -16.56 -5.13
C ILE A 58 -3.24 -16.36 -4.28
N SER A 59 -4.03 -17.42 -4.12
CA SER A 59 -5.28 -17.35 -3.37
C SER A 59 -5.02 -17.07 -1.88
N SER A 60 -5.71 -16.06 -1.36
CA SER A 60 -5.92 -15.79 0.06
C SER A 60 -7.29 -16.34 0.47
N ASN A 61 -7.48 -16.68 1.75
CA ASN A 61 -8.78 -17.00 2.32
C ASN A 61 -9.45 -15.78 2.99
N ASP A 62 -8.88 -14.59 2.79
CA ASP A 62 -9.33 -13.30 3.31
C ASP A 62 -9.51 -12.31 2.15
N ASP A 63 -10.68 -11.68 2.09
CA ASP A 63 -11.07 -10.75 1.02
C ASP A 63 -10.34 -9.41 1.09
N ASP A 64 -9.79 -9.08 2.27
CA ASP A 64 -9.07 -7.84 2.54
C ASP A 64 -7.55 -8.00 2.40
N THR A 65 -7.09 -9.15 1.87
CA THR A 65 -5.68 -9.49 1.68
C THR A 65 -5.38 -9.93 0.25
N LEU A 66 -4.44 -9.24 -0.39
CA LEU A 66 -3.83 -9.68 -1.64
C LEU A 66 -2.50 -10.37 -1.36
N ALA A 67 -2.34 -11.59 -1.87
CA ALA A 67 -1.09 -12.33 -1.80
C ALA A 67 -0.49 -12.50 -3.20
N ALA A 68 0.81 -12.26 -3.32
CA ALA A 68 1.54 -12.48 -4.56
C ALA A 68 2.94 -13.00 -4.29
N GLN A 69 3.44 -13.88 -5.15
CA GLN A 69 4.78 -14.44 -5.04
C GLN A 69 5.59 -14.25 -6.31
N ASP A 70 6.88 -14.12 -6.15
CA ASP A 70 7.88 -14.25 -7.20
C ASP A 70 8.78 -15.43 -6.84
N ALA A 71 8.55 -16.57 -7.49
CA ALA A 71 9.30 -17.79 -7.24
C ALA A 71 10.78 -17.67 -7.67
N ASN A 72 11.09 -16.81 -8.65
CA ASN A 72 12.46 -16.64 -9.14
C ASN A 72 13.29 -15.83 -8.15
N ASN A 73 12.73 -14.72 -7.67
CA ASN A 73 13.38 -13.85 -6.68
C ASN A 73 13.08 -14.24 -5.24
N LYS A 74 12.38 -15.37 -5.04
CA LYS A 74 12.05 -15.97 -3.74
C LYS A 74 11.40 -14.97 -2.78
N THR A 75 10.44 -14.23 -3.29
CA THR A 75 9.75 -13.17 -2.54
C THR A 75 8.26 -13.49 -2.44
N LEU A 76 7.71 -13.38 -1.23
CA LEU A 76 6.28 -13.40 -0.98
C LEU A 76 5.85 -12.02 -0.49
N VAL A 77 4.81 -11.46 -1.08
CA VAL A 77 4.23 -10.17 -0.70
C VAL A 77 2.79 -10.40 -0.27
N LEU A 78 2.45 -9.92 0.92
CA LEU A 78 1.08 -9.83 1.41
C LEU A 78 0.72 -8.36 1.60
N VAL A 79 -0.35 -7.91 0.95
CA VAL A 79 -0.92 -6.57 1.15
C VAL A 79 -2.24 -6.73 1.88
N CYS A 80 -2.28 -6.26 3.11
CA CYS A 80 -3.36 -6.42 4.08
C CYS A 80 -4.08 -5.08 4.28
N THR A 81 -5.39 -5.01 4.09
CA THR A 81 -6.18 -3.77 4.19
C THR A 81 -7.17 -3.84 5.35
N ASN A 82 -6.90 -3.12 6.44
CA ASN A 82 -7.92 -2.91 7.47
C ASN A 82 -8.77 -1.67 7.13
N LYS A 83 -9.94 -1.92 6.55
CA LYS A 83 -10.95 -0.90 6.21
C LYS A 83 -11.84 -0.50 7.40
N ASN A 84 -11.66 -1.13 8.57
CA ASN A 84 -12.46 -0.84 9.75
C ASN A 84 -11.98 0.44 10.44
N ASN A 85 -12.90 1.09 11.15
CA ASN A 85 -12.59 2.24 12.00
C ASN A 85 -12.01 1.84 13.38
N ALA A 86 -11.58 0.59 13.54
CA ALA A 86 -10.98 0.06 14.76
C ALA A 86 -9.78 -0.84 14.43
N PRO A 87 -8.79 -0.97 15.34
CA PRO A 87 -7.74 -1.97 15.21
C PRO A 87 -8.31 -3.39 15.16
N ASP A 88 -7.62 -4.27 14.46
CA ASP A 88 -8.01 -5.67 14.31
C ASP A 88 -6.79 -6.60 14.41
N ALA A 89 -6.96 -7.75 15.08
CA ALA A 89 -5.88 -8.68 15.37
C ALA A 89 -5.87 -9.81 14.34
N TRP A 90 -4.83 -9.84 13.51
CA TRP A 90 -4.73 -10.75 12.37
C TRP A 90 -3.76 -11.88 12.68
N SER A 91 -4.20 -13.11 12.39
CA SER A 91 -3.40 -14.32 12.48
C SER A 91 -3.05 -14.82 11.09
N ILE A 92 -1.87 -14.43 10.61
CA ILE A 92 -1.44 -14.67 9.23
C ILE A 92 -0.63 -15.97 9.19
N ASN A 93 -1.21 -17.03 8.64
CA ASN A 93 -0.54 -18.32 8.48
C ASN A 93 0.31 -18.34 7.20
N VAL A 94 1.63 -18.35 7.40
CA VAL A 94 2.65 -18.45 6.34
C VAL A 94 3.42 -19.77 6.39
N SER A 95 2.92 -20.77 7.10
CA SER A 95 3.59 -22.08 7.31
C SER A 95 3.96 -22.84 6.03
N LYS A 96 3.32 -22.52 4.90
CA LYS A 96 3.64 -23.09 3.58
C LYS A 96 4.96 -22.58 3.00
N PHE A 97 5.54 -21.54 3.60
CA PHE A 97 6.75 -20.88 3.13
C PHE A 97 7.81 -20.92 4.23
N ASN A 98 9.05 -21.19 3.86
CA ASN A 98 10.18 -21.09 4.76
C ASN A 98 10.66 -19.63 4.81
N ILE A 99 10.23 -18.86 5.81
CA ILE A 99 10.48 -17.42 5.89
C ILE A 99 11.77 -17.16 6.67
N SER A 100 12.73 -16.49 6.04
CA SER A 100 14.01 -16.13 6.69
C SER A 100 13.98 -14.76 7.36
N LEU A 101 13.42 -13.77 6.66
CA LEU A 101 13.33 -12.38 7.08
C LEU A 101 12.21 -11.69 6.32
N PHE A 102 11.73 -10.57 6.86
CA PHE A 102 10.72 -9.76 6.18
C PHE A 102 10.81 -8.29 6.58
N ASN A 103 10.26 -7.45 5.70
CA ASN A 103 10.06 -6.03 5.95
C ASN A 103 8.55 -5.73 5.97
N VAL A 104 8.17 -4.73 6.75
CA VAL A 104 6.77 -4.31 6.90
C VAL A 104 6.64 -2.84 6.55
N TYR A 105 5.72 -2.51 5.65
CA TYR A 105 5.45 -1.14 5.22
C TYR A 105 4.00 -0.79 5.50
N ARG A 106 3.73 0.37 6.10
CA ARG A 106 2.36 0.78 6.42
C ARG A 106 2.00 2.15 5.86
N THR A 107 0.76 2.26 5.39
CA THR A 107 0.08 3.50 5.07
C THR A 107 -1.19 3.55 5.90
N SER A 108 -1.44 4.63 6.64
CA SER A 108 -2.60 4.74 7.53
C SER A 108 -3.06 6.19 7.67
N ASN A 109 -4.27 6.38 8.20
CA ASN A 109 -4.81 7.70 8.52
C ASN A 109 -4.03 8.43 9.64
N ASP A 110 -3.15 7.75 10.37
CA ASP A 110 -2.27 8.32 11.39
C ASP A 110 -0.96 8.90 10.81
N ASN A 111 -1.05 9.49 9.61
CA ASN A 111 0.06 10.13 8.91
C ASN A 111 1.25 9.19 8.64
N GLU A 112 0.96 7.92 8.38
CA GLU A 112 1.96 6.98 7.88
C GLU A 112 1.83 6.86 6.37
N THR A 113 2.91 7.16 5.66
CA THR A 113 2.94 7.22 4.19
C THR A 113 3.99 6.26 3.67
N LEU A 114 3.60 5.00 3.43
CA LEU A 114 4.51 3.91 3.03
C LEU A 114 5.70 3.74 4.00
N LYS A 115 5.43 3.91 5.29
CA LYS A 115 6.43 3.91 6.36
C LYS A 115 6.99 2.51 6.59
N LEU A 116 8.31 2.36 6.54
CA LEU A 116 8.99 1.14 6.99
C LEU A 116 8.87 1.04 8.51
N LEU A 117 8.32 -0.07 9.01
CA LEU A 117 8.16 -0.33 10.43
C LEU A 117 9.37 -1.12 10.97
N PRO A 118 9.74 -0.94 12.26
CA PRO A 118 10.73 -1.77 12.89
C PRO A 118 10.26 -3.23 12.89
N ASN A 119 11.18 -4.17 12.64
CA ASN A 119 10.83 -5.58 12.64
C ASN A 119 10.79 -6.12 14.07
N THR A 120 9.66 -5.89 14.75
CA THR A 120 9.41 -6.35 16.14
C THR A 120 8.55 -7.61 16.21
N TRP A 121 8.02 -8.07 15.08
CA TRP A 121 7.16 -9.25 15.02
C TRP A 121 7.97 -10.50 14.69
N SER A 122 7.57 -11.63 15.26
CA SER A 122 8.14 -12.94 14.95
C SER A 122 7.06 -13.88 14.42
N ILE A 123 7.50 -14.85 13.62
CA ILE A 123 6.65 -15.95 13.16
C ILE A 123 6.90 -17.12 14.12
N THR A 124 5.85 -17.57 14.79
CA THR A 124 5.91 -18.73 15.69
C THR A 124 4.99 -19.80 15.12
N ASP A 125 5.49 -21.02 14.94
CA ASP A 125 4.75 -22.14 14.33
C ASP A 125 4.10 -21.79 12.98
N GLY A 126 4.79 -20.96 12.18
CA GLY A 126 4.31 -20.51 10.87
C GLY A 126 3.20 -19.46 10.93
N ILE A 127 2.90 -18.91 12.10
CA ILE A 127 1.87 -17.88 12.31
C ILE A 127 2.54 -16.56 12.68
N LEU A 128 2.20 -15.51 11.93
CA LEU A 128 2.50 -14.12 12.25
C LEU A 128 1.28 -13.47 12.89
N ILE A 129 1.40 -13.00 14.12
CA ILE A 129 0.35 -12.19 14.77
C ILE A 129 0.64 -10.72 14.53
N TYR A 130 -0.34 -10.01 14.00
CA TYR A 130 -0.23 -8.60 13.68
C TYR A 130 -1.46 -7.84 14.15
N GLU A 131 -1.27 -6.75 14.91
CA GLU A 131 -2.33 -5.82 15.26
C GLU A 131 -2.41 -4.73 14.19
N SER A 132 -3.39 -4.86 13.31
CA SER A 132 -3.62 -3.96 12.18
C SER A 132 -4.38 -2.72 12.64
N PRO A 133 -3.78 -1.51 12.57
CA PRO A 133 -4.49 -0.29 12.97
C PRO A 133 -5.74 -0.04 12.11
N ALA A 134 -6.69 0.72 12.65
CA ALA A 134 -7.85 1.19 11.91
C ALA A 134 -7.43 1.93 10.63
N ASN A 135 -8.21 1.79 9.55
CA ASN A 135 -8.01 2.51 8.28
C ASN A 135 -6.56 2.47 7.79
N SER A 136 -6.01 1.26 7.63
CA SER A 136 -4.60 1.06 7.27
C SER A 136 -4.42 0.01 6.18
N ILE A 137 -3.36 0.18 5.39
CA ILE A 137 -2.84 -0.82 4.46
C ILE A 137 -1.43 -1.16 4.91
N THR A 138 -1.19 -2.43 5.22
CA THR A 138 0.11 -2.95 5.65
C THR A 138 0.59 -3.99 4.64
N THR A 139 1.80 -3.79 4.14
CA THR A 139 2.45 -4.71 3.21
C THR A 139 3.60 -5.42 3.91
N PHE A 140 3.54 -6.74 3.91
CA PHE A 140 4.62 -7.61 4.35
C PHE A 140 5.38 -8.12 3.12
N VAL A 141 6.70 -7.95 3.13
CA VAL A 141 7.59 -8.42 2.07
C VAL A 141 8.53 -9.45 2.67
N PHE A 142 8.24 -10.72 2.44
CA PHE A 142 8.98 -11.85 2.98
C PHE A 142 10.02 -12.37 1.99
N ASN A 143 11.18 -12.75 2.52
CA ASN A 143 12.17 -13.54 1.81
C ASN A 143 11.96 -15.03 2.12
N VAL A 144 11.73 -15.83 1.08
CA VAL A 144 11.45 -17.26 1.18
C VAL A 144 12.73 -18.05 0.88
N THR A 145 13.12 -18.96 1.77
CA THR A 145 14.22 -19.91 1.54
C THR A 145 13.70 -21.25 1.04
N GLN A 146 14.59 -22.07 0.45
CA GLN A 146 14.26 -23.46 0.12
C GLN A 146 14.18 -24.31 1.39
#